data_AF-A0A5A7YCA8-F1
#
_entry.id   AF-A0A5A7YCA8-F1
#
_cell.length_a   1.000
_cell.length_b   1.000
_cell.length_c   1.000
_cell.angle_alpha   90.00
_cell.angle_beta   90.00
_cell.angle_gamma   90.00
#
_symmetry.space_group_name_H-M   'P 1'
#
loop_
_entity.id
_entity.type
_entity.pdbx_description
1 polymer ?
#
loop_
_entity_poly.entity_id
_entity_poly.type
_entity_poly.pdbx_seq_one_letter_code
_entity_poly.pdbx_strand_id
1 'polypeptide(L)'
;MADIIHLTIPQYPVKDGLACVVTSGLLVGAALGMAPSANATCASIFGIGNSAECTSTLFSVALAIGDGATAHADGVLGASFAIGTAAAATSGGALTLASAVGNNVTAGAQGLFGTALSLGGDGNNVQAGAPGSVFTIAANFLGSNNDVSALGGLSNRAINIGGNDNTVTTQGSSFNFARNVFGSNNTVTTTGGYGNAAQNILGNGNTVTQQGGELNTATNFLGNGNSVTTTGGYGNLARNRFGDDNDVSTQGGYADLASNLLGTGNTVTSRGGYFNGARNIGGNGNTLTVGGPGSNLNLVVNVGGGGNTITAGGPGSFNAGFNVLGSNNQVSAGPGPFALAGTILRDGLSVSKNGPGIAINGVRLGGASTTSSTVAGTNAARSNSVAGTARTNRATANKQATPKVNRQQANKPSGGTGRSGGTGGAGGARGHGGK
;
A
#
# COMPACT_ATOMS: atom_id res chain seq x y z
N MET A 1 26.56 11.40 -47.16
CA MET A 1 27.02 11.22 -45.77
C MET A 1 25.76 11.03 -44.95
N ALA A 2 25.44 9.76 -44.73
CA ALA A 2 24.14 9.26 -44.36
C ALA A 2 24.26 8.41 -43.09
N ASP A 3 23.14 8.34 -42.38
CA ASP A 3 22.81 7.55 -41.20
C ASP A 3 23.54 6.22 -41.02
N ILE A 4 23.90 5.92 -39.76
CA ILE A 4 23.97 4.53 -39.30
C ILE A 4 23.24 4.41 -37.96
N ILE A 5 22.03 3.87 -38.08
CA ILE A 5 21.29 3.12 -37.07
C ILE A 5 22.14 1.91 -36.66
N HIS A 6 22.28 1.62 -35.36
CA HIS A 6 22.66 0.28 -34.91
C HIS A 6 21.61 -0.28 -33.96
N LEU A 7 21.04 -1.38 -34.43
CA LEU A 7 20.04 -2.25 -33.85
C LEU A 7 20.63 -3.05 -32.70
N THR A 8 19.81 -3.35 -31.70
CA THR A 8 20.14 -4.15 -30.52
C THR A 8 19.76 -5.64 -30.73
N ILE A 9 20.35 -6.51 -29.90
CA ILE A 9 19.92 -7.88 -29.47
C ILE A 9 20.38 -8.99 -30.45
N PRO A 10 20.70 -10.28 -30.10
CA PRO A 10 20.58 -11.05 -28.83
C PRO A 10 21.76 -11.95 -28.36
N GLN A 11 21.76 -12.28 -27.06
CA GLN A 11 21.79 -13.61 -26.39
C GLN A 11 23.00 -14.60 -26.46
N TYR A 12 23.50 -14.91 -25.23
CA TYR A 12 23.92 -16.22 -24.64
C TYR A 12 25.05 -17.07 -25.31
N PRO A 13 25.57 -18.14 -24.66
CA PRO A 13 26.19 -18.26 -23.34
C PRO A 13 27.53 -19.09 -23.37
N VAL A 14 28.22 -19.17 -22.22
CA VAL A 14 29.23 -20.18 -21.78
C VAL A 14 30.48 -20.47 -22.66
N LYS A 15 31.68 -20.28 -22.09
CA LYS A 15 32.64 -21.37 -21.73
C LYS A 15 34.05 -20.85 -21.41
N ASP A 16 34.48 -21.24 -20.22
CA ASP A 16 35.80 -21.74 -19.83
C ASP A 16 37.08 -20.94 -20.10
N GLY A 17 37.77 -20.69 -18.99
CA GLY A 17 39.23 -20.84 -18.92
C GLY A 17 39.98 -19.64 -18.36
N LEU A 18 40.57 -19.82 -17.17
CA LEU A 18 41.99 -19.61 -16.83
C LEU A 18 42.10 -19.29 -15.32
N ALA A 19 42.26 -20.28 -14.45
CA ALA A 19 43.56 -20.79 -13.99
C ALA A 19 44.50 -19.72 -13.41
N CYS A 20 44.51 -19.61 -12.07
CA CYS A 20 45.71 -19.25 -11.33
C CYS A 20 45.77 -20.11 -10.06
N VAL A 21 46.56 -21.18 -10.16
CA VAL A 21 47.05 -21.99 -9.04
C VAL A 21 48.28 -21.29 -8.50
N VAL A 22 48.29 -20.95 -7.22
CA VAL A 22 49.51 -20.98 -6.41
C VAL A 22 49.20 -21.73 -5.12
N THR A 23 49.64 -22.97 -5.14
CA THR A 23 49.87 -23.88 -4.03
C THR A 23 50.98 -23.36 -3.10
N SER A 24 50.70 -23.31 -1.80
CA SER A 24 51.58 -23.64 -0.66
C SER A 24 50.71 -23.44 0.60
N GLY A 25 50.30 -24.44 1.36
CA GLY A 25 50.92 -25.72 1.64
C GLY A 25 51.26 -25.76 3.14
N LEU A 26 50.30 -26.12 3.99
CA LEU A 26 50.60 -26.75 5.26
C LEU A 26 49.52 -27.81 5.57
N LEU A 27 49.83 -29.05 5.21
CA LEU A 27 49.22 -30.25 5.76
C LEU A 27 49.79 -30.49 7.15
N VAL A 28 48.94 -30.39 8.17
CA VAL A 28 49.00 -31.13 9.44
C VAL A 28 47.54 -31.31 9.84
N GLY A 29 46.95 -32.48 10.03
CA GLY A 29 47.31 -33.87 9.89
C GLY A 29 45.98 -34.62 10.01
N ALA A 30 45.88 -35.81 9.42
CA ALA A 30 44.66 -36.60 9.44
C ALA A 30 44.13 -36.83 10.86
N ALA A 31 42.91 -36.35 11.12
CA ALA A 31 42.00 -36.88 12.13
C ALA A 31 40.64 -37.11 11.46
N LEU A 32 40.61 -38.09 10.54
CA LEU A 32 39.39 -38.82 10.23
C LEU A 32 39.11 -39.73 11.43
N GLY A 33 38.31 -39.24 12.38
CA GLY A 33 37.99 -40.01 13.58
C GLY A 33 37.26 -39.21 14.64
N MET A 34 35.92 -39.29 14.57
CA MET A 34 34.95 -39.10 15.67
C MET A 34 34.52 -37.66 16.00
N ALA A 35 33.45 -37.17 15.36
CA ALA A 35 32.51 -36.28 16.04
C ALA A 35 31.67 -37.15 16.99
N PRO A 36 31.99 -37.19 18.29
CA PRO A 36 31.07 -36.67 19.31
C PRO A 36 31.84 -36.15 20.57
N SER A 37 31.27 -35.41 21.53
CA SER A 37 29.87 -35.30 21.91
C SER A 37 29.46 -33.85 22.05
N ALA A 38 28.41 -33.47 21.32
CA ALA A 38 27.69 -32.28 21.67
C ALA A 38 26.72 -32.62 22.80
N ASN A 39 27.12 -32.24 24.00
CA ASN A 39 26.26 -32.30 25.18
C ASN A 39 26.29 -30.90 25.75
N ALA A 40 25.46 -29.99 25.21
CA ALA A 40 25.45 -28.65 25.76
C ALA A 40 24.88 -28.68 27.17
N THR A 41 25.68 -28.07 28.01
CA THR A 41 25.54 -27.77 29.41
C THR A 41 26.82 -26.95 29.67
N CYS A 42 26.93 -26.07 30.64
CA CYS A 42 26.19 -24.83 30.72
C CYS A 42 26.98 -23.82 31.57
N ALA A 43 26.49 -22.57 31.59
CA ALA A 43 26.58 -21.61 32.68
C ALA A 43 27.95 -20.89 32.78
N SER A 44 28.14 -19.67 33.30
CA SER A 44 27.20 -18.65 33.75
C SER A 44 27.89 -17.37 34.25
N ILE A 45 27.04 -16.46 34.80
CA ILE A 45 27.19 -15.60 36.00
C ILE A 45 28.58 -14.99 36.18
N PHE A 46 28.74 -13.80 35.59
CA PHE A 46 29.75 -12.81 35.99
C PHE A 46 31.24 -13.14 35.77
N GLY A 47 31.60 -13.83 34.68
CA GLY A 47 32.79 -13.37 33.96
C GLY A 47 33.89 -14.36 33.57
N ILE A 48 33.72 -15.68 33.70
CA ILE A 48 34.66 -16.65 33.14
C ILE A 48 33.85 -17.79 32.49
N GLY A 49 33.84 -17.82 31.16
CA GLY A 49 33.07 -18.80 30.38
C GLY A 49 33.57 -20.23 30.53
N ASN A 50 32.65 -21.19 30.45
CA ASN A 50 32.97 -22.63 30.50
C ASN A 50 33.41 -23.18 29.13
N SER A 51 33.09 -22.50 28.03
CA SER A 51 33.49 -22.85 26.66
C SER A 51 33.37 -21.65 25.72
N ALA A 52 33.87 -21.78 24.48
CA ALA A 52 33.65 -20.79 23.42
C ALA A 52 32.16 -20.60 23.08
N GLU A 53 31.29 -21.53 23.47
CA GLU A 53 29.86 -21.52 23.13
C GLU A 53 28.96 -21.09 24.29
N CYS A 54 29.53 -20.98 25.50
CA CYS A 54 28.87 -20.40 26.67
C CYS A 54 29.80 -19.45 27.45
N THR A 55 29.72 -18.14 27.16
CA THR A 55 30.53 -17.09 27.82
C THR A 55 29.68 -15.99 28.44
N SER A 56 30.23 -15.41 29.50
CA SER A 56 29.69 -14.25 30.21
C SER A 56 30.86 -13.29 30.51
N THR A 57 30.61 -11.98 30.44
CA THR A 57 31.46 -10.92 30.96
C THR A 57 31.08 -10.53 32.40
N LEU A 58 31.92 -9.72 33.05
CA LEU A 58 31.65 -9.17 34.39
C LEU A 58 30.28 -8.47 34.39
N PHE A 59 29.38 -8.88 35.29
CA PHE A 59 27.99 -8.37 35.34
C PHE A 59 27.05 -8.78 34.17
N SER A 60 27.28 -9.90 33.48
CA SER A 60 26.35 -10.51 32.48
C SER A 60 25.95 -11.95 32.84
N VAL A 61 24.93 -12.52 32.19
CA VAL A 61 24.58 -13.94 32.44
C VAL A 61 24.08 -14.68 31.19
N ALA A 62 24.65 -15.87 30.93
CA ALA A 62 24.40 -16.75 29.80
C ALA A 62 24.03 -18.20 30.24
N LEU A 63 23.26 -18.99 29.47
CA LEU A 63 23.13 -20.46 29.68
C LEU A 63 22.58 -21.24 28.46
N ALA A 64 23.22 -22.33 28.03
CA ALA A 64 22.87 -23.12 26.84
C ALA A 64 22.66 -24.65 27.11
N ILE A 65 21.50 -25.30 26.87
CA ILE A 65 21.34 -26.78 27.10
C ILE A 65 20.66 -27.54 25.96
N GLY A 66 21.31 -28.58 25.44
CA GLY A 66 20.89 -29.39 24.28
C GLY A 66 22.04 -29.50 23.27
N ASP A 67 22.16 -30.58 22.51
CA ASP A 67 23.28 -30.76 21.55
C ASP A 67 23.50 -29.49 20.69
N GLY A 68 24.69 -28.87 20.78
CA GLY A 68 25.04 -27.67 20.00
C GLY A 68 24.38 -26.36 20.44
N ALA A 69 23.72 -26.30 21.60
CA ALA A 69 23.18 -25.04 22.11
C ALA A 69 24.30 -24.03 22.46
N THR A 70 24.06 -22.75 22.17
CA THR A 70 24.98 -21.63 22.42
C THR A 70 24.27 -20.50 23.19
N ALA A 71 24.98 -19.86 24.12
CA ALA A 71 24.45 -18.72 24.87
C ALA A 71 25.55 -17.73 25.20
N HIS A 72 25.47 -16.48 24.79
CA HIS A 72 26.54 -15.49 25.02
C HIS A 72 25.99 -14.11 25.39
N ALA A 73 26.37 -13.66 26.59
CA ALA A 73 25.84 -12.47 27.25
C ALA A 73 26.90 -11.40 27.50
N ASP A 74 26.74 -10.22 26.90
CA ASP A 74 27.62 -9.07 27.13
C ASP A 74 26.96 -7.99 28.02
N GLY A 75 27.78 -7.39 28.91
CA GLY A 75 27.41 -7.15 30.31
C GLY A 75 27.08 -5.76 30.86
N VAL A 76 26.91 -5.79 32.19
CA VAL A 76 26.17 -4.94 33.16
C VAL A 76 24.64 -4.98 33.01
N LEU A 77 24.12 -6.22 32.95
CA LEU A 77 22.71 -6.64 32.87
C LEU A 77 22.17 -7.01 31.47
N GLY A 78 23.01 -7.61 30.63
CA GLY A 78 22.82 -9.03 30.27
C GLY A 78 21.83 -9.32 29.14
N ALA A 79 21.15 -10.47 29.07
CA ALA A 79 21.38 -11.79 29.69
C ALA A 79 20.73 -12.90 28.79
N SER A 80 21.42 -13.96 28.37
CA SER A 80 21.07 -14.82 27.21
C SER A 80 20.90 -16.29 27.56
N PHE A 81 19.80 -16.96 27.22
CA PHE A 81 19.61 -18.37 27.63
C PHE A 81 18.95 -19.22 26.54
N ALA A 82 19.60 -20.29 26.09
CA ALA A 82 19.23 -21.15 24.97
C ALA A 82 18.99 -22.60 25.41
N ILE A 83 17.92 -23.30 25.02
CA ILE A 83 17.73 -24.73 25.36
C ILE A 83 17.00 -25.53 24.25
N GLY A 84 17.66 -26.55 23.70
CA GLY A 84 17.26 -27.43 22.59
C GLY A 84 18.44 -27.69 21.63
N THR A 85 18.28 -28.52 20.60
CA THR A 85 19.41 -28.83 19.69
C THR A 85 19.72 -27.62 18.82
N ALA A 86 20.97 -27.15 18.81
CA ALA A 86 21.41 -25.98 18.05
C ALA A 86 20.64 -24.67 18.36
N ALA A 87 20.09 -24.53 19.56
CA ALA A 87 19.49 -23.27 20.02
C ALA A 87 20.58 -22.21 20.33
N ALA A 88 20.39 -20.96 19.95
CA ALA A 88 21.34 -19.87 20.14
C ALA A 88 20.67 -18.65 20.80
N ALA A 89 21.25 -18.14 21.88
CA ALA A 89 20.81 -16.92 22.54
C ALA A 89 21.97 -15.93 22.73
N THR A 90 21.82 -14.70 22.24
CA THR A 90 22.87 -13.68 22.31
C THR A 90 22.32 -12.37 22.84
N SER A 91 23.00 -11.76 23.81
CA SER A 91 22.67 -10.43 24.31
C SER A 91 23.90 -9.52 24.24
N GLY A 92 23.80 -8.38 23.54
CA GLY A 92 24.93 -7.51 23.19
C GLY A 92 24.79 -6.06 23.68
N GLY A 93 23.96 -5.79 24.68
CA GLY A 93 23.69 -4.44 25.17
C GLY A 93 23.43 -4.35 26.68
N ALA A 94 23.23 -3.12 27.17
CA ALA A 94 22.91 -2.90 28.57
C ALA A 94 21.44 -3.24 28.85
N LEU A 95 21.19 -3.96 29.94
CA LEU A 95 19.83 -4.33 30.37
C LEU A 95 19.08 -5.16 29.30
N THR A 96 19.78 -5.94 28.47
CA THR A 96 19.14 -6.77 27.44
C THR A 96 18.71 -8.15 27.97
N LEU A 97 17.89 -8.88 27.22
CA LEU A 97 17.45 -10.24 27.54
C LEU A 97 17.25 -11.01 26.24
N ALA A 98 17.87 -12.19 26.12
CA ALA A 98 17.66 -13.09 24.98
C ALA A 98 17.31 -14.49 25.49
N SER A 99 16.28 -15.13 24.91
CA SER A 99 15.89 -16.49 25.27
C SER A 99 15.49 -17.29 24.03
N ALA A 100 16.03 -18.49 23.86
CA ALA A 100 15.73 -19.38 22.72
C ALA A 100 15.44 -20.80 23.20
N VAL A 101 14.24 -21.35 22.97
CA VAL A 101 13.94 -22.74 23.33
C VAL A 101 13.21 -23.46 22.20
N GLY A 102 13.78 -24.58 21.73
CA GLY A 102 13.42 -25.28 20.48
C GLY A 102 14.66 -25.82 19.74
N ASN A 103 14.51 -26.40 18.56
CA ASN A 103 15.67 -26.80 17.73
C ASN A 103 16.03 -25.67 16.75
N ASN A 104 17.30 -25.46 16.43
CA ASN A 104 17.77 -24.46 15.46
C ASN A 104 17.15 -23.06 15.64
N VAL A 105 16.88 -22.64 16.87
CA VAL A 105 16.27 -21.33 17.18
C VAL A 105 17.35 -20.32 17.54
N THR A 106 17.29 -19.10 16.99
CA THR A 106 18.17 -17.98 17.34
C THR A 106 17.37 -16.86 18.02
N ALA A 107 17.86 -16.35 19.15
CA ALA A 107 17.34 -15.16 19.82
C ALA A 107 18.47 -14.16 20.11
N GLY A 108 18.42 -12.97 19.52
CA GLY A 108 19.43 -11.91 19.66
C GLY A 108 18.84 -10.63 20.24
N ALA A 109 19.46 -10.07 21.28
CA ALA A 109 19.05 -8.82 21.91
C ALA A 109 20.18 -7.79 21.92
N GLN A 110 19.89 -6.55 21.50
CA GLN A 110 20.83 -5.43 21.46
C GLN A 110 20.17 -4.12 21.90
N GLY A 111 20.97 -3.08 22.14
CA GLY A 111 20.51 -1.78 22.61
C GLY A 111 20.32 -1.71 24.13
N LEU A 112 19.54 -0.74 24.61
CA LEU A 112 19.19 -0.57 26.02
C LEU A 112 17.79 -1.18 26.25
N PHE A 113 17.64 -2.14 27.16
CA PHE A 113 16.35 -2.84 27.39
C PHE A 113 15.79 -3.61 26.18
N GLY A 114 16.66 -4.15 25.32
CA GLY A 114 16.25 -5.07 24.25
C GLY A 114 15.88 -6.45 24.77
N THR A 115 14.73 -6.99 24.37
CA THR A 115 14.21 -8.30 24.82
C THR A 115 13.83 -9.18 23.62
N ALA A 116 14.58 -10.25 23.37
CA ALA A 116 14.29 -11.26 22.37
C ALA A 116 13.87 -12.59 23.03
N LEU A 117 12.74 -13.15 22.62
CA LEU A 117 12.18 -14.37 23.19
C LEU A 117 11.70 -15.33 22.12
N SER A 118 12.14 -16.58 22.17
CA SER A 118 11.57 -17.68 21.40
C SER A 118 11.28 -18.87 22.32
N LEU A 119 10.03 -19.33 22.36
CA LEU A 119 9.56 -20.35 23.33
C LEU A 119 9.29 -21.73 22.73
N GLY A 120 9.19 -21.88 21.41
CA GLY A 120 8.95 -23.18 20.80
C GLY A 120 9.02 -23.19 19.27
N GLY A 121 9.22 -24.39 18.73
CA GLY A 121 9.35 -24.67 17.29
C GLY A 121 10.79 -24.91 16.83
N ASP A 122 10.96 -25.07 15.52
CA ASP A 122 12.26 -25.29 14.86
C ASP A 122 12.59 -24.12 13.92
N GLY A 123 13.86 -23.78 13.75
CA GLY A 123 14.31 -22.84 12.72
C GLY A 123 13.85 -21.38 12.88
N ASN A 124 13.50 -20.93 14.10
CA ASN A 124 13.05 -19.56 14.32
C ASN A 124 14.21 -18.58 14.53
N ASN A 125 14.10 -17.35 14.01
CA ASN A 125 15.01 -16.25 14.24
C ASN A 125 14.27 -15.09 14.95
N VAL A 126 14.77 -14.63 16.09
CA VAL A 126 14.15 -13.54 16.86
C VAL A 126 15.21 -12.49 17.21
N GLN A 127 15.05 -11.25 16.74
CA GLN A 127 16.00 -10.17 16.97
C GLN A 127 15.31 -8.95 17.61
N ALA A 128 15.73 -8.57 18.82
CA ALA A 128 15.31 -7.34 19.48
C ALA A 128 16.47 -6.34 19.52
N GLY A 129 16.25 -5.18 18.90
CA GLY A 129 17.15 -4.05 18.94
C GLY A 129 18.32 -4.13 17.96
N ALA A 130 18.96 -2.98 17.84
CA ALA A 130 20.19 -2.68 17.10
C ALA A 130 20.95 -1.58 17.87
N PRO A 131 22.21 -1.23 17.51
CA PRO A 131 22.91 -0.13 18.15
C PRO A 131 22.07 1.16 18.18
N GLY A 132 21.92 1.76 19.37
CA GLY A 132 21.09 2.95 19.59
C GLY A 132 19.59 2.70 19.84
N SER A 133 19.13 1.45 19.86
CA SER A 133 17.74 1.12 20.20
C SER A 133 17.49 1.14 21.70
N VAL A 134 16.27 1.48 22.12
CA VAL A 134 15.84 1.53 23.52
C VAL A 134 14.47 0.85 23.69
N PHE A 135 14.28 -0.02 24.69
CA PHE A 135 13.02 -0.72 25.00
C PHE A 135 12.43 -1.53 23.83
N THR A 136 13.24 -2.31 23.11
CA THR A 136 12.74 -3.13 22.01
C THR A 136 12.30 -4.51 22.47
N ILE A 137 11.24 -5.06 21.89
CA ILE A 137 10.74 -6.41 22.21
C ILE A 137 10.49 -7.18 20.92
N ALA A 138 11.11 -8.34 20.78
CA ALA A 138 10.82 -9.31 19.74
C ALA A 138 10.47 -10.65 20.39
N ALA A 139 9.33 -11.25 20.01
CA ALA A 139 8.88 -12.50 20.61
C ALA A 139 8.26 -13.46 19.59
N ASN A 140 8.68 -14.72 19.62
CA ASN A 140 8.05 -15.83 18.92
C ASN A 140 7.61 -16.90 19.95
N PHE A 141 6.32 -17.20 20.01
CA PHE A 141 5.81 -18.13 21.03
C PHE A 141 5.77 -19.59 20.56
N LEU A 142 5.34 -19.85 19.33
CA LEU A 142 5.08 -21.18 18.79
C LEU A 142 5.33 -21.19 17.27
N GLY A 143 5.48 -22.38 16.70
CA GLY A 143 5.62 -22.59 15.25
C GLY A 143 7.06 -22.48 14.76
N SER A 144 7.31 -22.79 13.48
CA SER A 144 8.65 -23.01 12.93
C SER A 144 8.99 -22.05 11.78
N ASN A 145 10.28 -21.84 11.51
CA ASN A 145 10.78 -20.99 10.42
C ASN A 145 10.29 -19.54 10.46
N ASN A 146 10.02 -18.99 11.65
CA ASN A 146 9.57 -17.62 11.78
C ASN A 146 10.76 -16.66 11.97
N ASP A 147 10.71 -15.50 11.32
CA ASP A 147 11.64 -14.38 11.52
C ASP A 147 10.91 -13.22 12.20
N VAL A 148 11.32 -12.87 13.43
CA VAL A 148 10.67 -11.83 14.24
C VAL A 148 11.69 -10.78 14.65
N SER A 149 11.55 -9.56 14.17
CA SER A 149 12.56 -8.51 14.34
C SER A 149 11.98 -7.19 14.82
N ALA A 150 12.53 -6.60 15.88
CA ALA A 150 12.16 -5.28 16.38
C ALA A 150 13.36 -4.36 16.50
N LEU A 151 13.62 -3.55 15.47
CA LEU A 151 14.86 -2.79 15.29
C LEU A 151 14.67 -1.27 15.42
N GLY A 152 15.71 -0.59 15.89
CA GLY A 152 15.79 0.88 15.92
C GLY A 152 14.93 1.54 16.99
N GLY A 153 15.23 2.83 17.23
CA GLY A 153 14.38 3.77 17.97
C GLY A 153 13.97 3.35 19.39
N LEU A 154 12.77 3.74 19.81
CA LEU A 154 12.26 3.62 21.18
C LEU A 154 10.97 2.80 21.22
N SER A 155 10.90 1.74 22.03
CA SER A 155 9.64 0.99 22.28
C SER A 155 9.05 0.26 21.06
N ASN A 156 9.88 -0.18 20.12
CA ASN A 156 9.45 -1.02 19.00
C ASN A 156 9.17 -2.46 19.44
N ARG A 157 8.11 -3.08 18.90
CA ARG A 157 7.61 -4.38 19.35
C ARG A 157 7.17 -5.25 18.17
N ALA A 158 7.79 -6.42 18.01
CA ALA A 158 7.42 -7.44 17.04
C ALA A 158 7.02 -8.73 17.76
N ILE A 159 5.83 -9.27 17.48
CA ILE A 159 5.32 -10.47 18.16
C ILE A 159 4.71 -11.44 17.16
N ASN A 160 5.20 -12.68 17.14
CA ASN A 160 4.56 -13.81 16.47
C ASN A 160 4.01 -14.81 17.49
N ILE A 161 2.74 -15.20 17.33
CA ILE A 161 2.07 -16.20 18.18
C ILE A 161 1.62 -17.38 17.31
N GLY A 162 2.53 -18.30 16.99
CA GLY A 162 2.20 -19.53 16.24
C GLY A 162 2.32 -19.42 14.73
N GLY A 163 2.12 -20.56 14.07
CA GLY A 163 2.22 -20.69 12.61
C GLY A 163 3.65 -20.81 12.10
N ASN A 164 3.80 -21.12 10.81
CA ASN A 164 5.11 -21.36 10.20
C ASN A 164 5.44 -20.32 9.13
N ASP A 165 6.73 -20.11 8.88
CA ASP A 165 7.22 -19.30 7.76
C ASP A 165 6.70 -17.85 7.80
N ASN A 166 6.53 -17.27 9.00
CA ASN A 166 6.09 -15.88 9.15
C ASN A 166 7.27 -14.92 9.32
N THR A 167 7.17 -13.73 8.74
CA THR A 167 8.07 -12.61 8.97
C THR A 167 7.33 -11.50 9.70
N VAL A 168 7.76 -11.13 10.91
CA VAL A 168 7.16 -10.06 11.72
C VAL A 168 8.21 -9.03 12.07
N THR A 169 8.17 -7.86 11.43
CA THR A 169 9.22 -6.85 11.54
C THR A 169 8.68 -5.51 11.99
N THR A 170 9.39 -4.88 12.92
CA THR A 170 9.25 -3.45 13.21
C THR A 170 10.61 -2.79 13.08
N GLN A 171 10.66 -1.67 12.37
CA GLN A 171 11.88 -0.86 12.24
C GLN A 171 11.48 0.60 12.27
N GLY A 172 12.07 1.45 13.11
CA GLY A 172 11.74 2.87 13.05
C GLY A 172 12.02 3.63 14.33
N SER A 173 11.35 4.78 14.48
CA SER A 173 11.52 5.68 15.62
C SER A 173 10.77 5.13 16.84
N SER A 174 9.67 5.75 17.27
CA SER A 174 9.08 5.44 18.57
C SER A 174 7.74 4.67 18.46
N PHE A 175 7.55 3.67 19.32
CA PHE A 175 6.29 2.99 19.61
C PHE A 175 5.64 2.24 18.43
N ASN A 176 6.43 1.62 17.55
CA ASN A 176 5.87 0.83 16.46
C ASN A 176 5.55 -0.62 16.91
N PHE A 177 4.47 -1.18 16.38
CA PHE A 177 3.98 -2.51 16.77
C PHE A 177 3.63 -3.37 15.55
N ALA A 178 4.31 -4.51 15.38
CA ALA A 178 3.93 -5.56 14.44
C ALA A 178 3.51 -6.81 15.20
N ARG A 179 2.39 -7.40 14.81
CA ARG A 179 1.90 -8.65 15.40
C ARG A 179 1.33 -9.61 14.37
N ASN A 180 1.79 -10.86 14.41
CA ASN A 180 1.12 -11.98 13.81
C ASN A 180 0.55 -12.90 14.90
N VAL A 181 -0.69 -13.35 14.72
CA VAL A 181 -1.34 -14.34 15.58
C VAL A 181 -1.79 -15.49 14.68
N PHE A 182 -1.21 -16.68 14.87
CA PHE A 182 -1.44 -17.87 14.05
C PHE A 182 -1.34 -17.64 12.52
N GLY A 183 -1.60 -18.71 11.76
CA GLY A 183 -1.45 -18.69 10.30
C GLY A 183 0.01 -18.73 9.85
N SER A 184 0.23 -19.14 8.61
CA SER A 184 1.57 -19.40 8.04
C SER A 184 1.82 -18.56 6.80
N ASN A 185 3.09 -18.34 6.44
CA ASN A 185 3.50 -17.54 5.29
C ASN A 185 3.03 -16.07 5.35
N ASN A 186 2.92 -15.48 6.54
CA ASN A 186 2.50 -14.08 6.69
C ASN A 186 3.71 -13.15 6.82
N THR A 187 3.63 -11.99 6.20
CA THR A 187 4.57 -10.87 6.39
C THR A 187 3.85 -9.73 7.09
N VAL A 188 4.28 -9.35 8.29
CA VAL A 188 3.71 -8.23 9.06
C VAL A 188 4.82 -7.22 9.36
N THR A 189 4.77 -6.04 8.74
CA THR A 189 5.85 -5.06 8.83
C THR A 189 5.36 -3.69 9.28
N THR A 190 6.09 -3.04 10.18
CA THR A 190 6.01 -1.59 10.41
C THR A 190 7.38 -0.96 10.15
N THR A 191 7.43 0.14 9.40
CA THR A 191 8.68 0.84 9.07
C THR A 191 8.56 2.34 9.25
N GLY A 192 9.47 2.97 10.00
CA GLY A 192 9.50 4.41 10.25
C GLY A 192 8.36 4.93 11.14
N GLY A 193 8.36 6.23 11.38
CA GLY A 193 7.23 6.92 12.01
C GLY A 193 7.10 6.76 13.53
N TYR A 194 6.00 7.31 14.06
CA TYR A 194 5.63 7.32 15.49
C TYR A 194 4.28 6.61 15.71
N GLY A 195 4.24 5.65 16.62
CA GLY A 195 2.99 5.05 17.11
C GLY A 195 2.20 4.25 16.06
N ASN A 196 2.89 3.60 15.13
CA ASN A 196 2.23 2.84 14.07
C ASN A 196 1.98 1.37 14.44
N ALA A 197 1.01 0.74 13.77
CA ALA A 197 0.66 -0.65 14.00
C ALA A 197 0.41 -1.44 12.70
N ALA A 198 0.91 -2.66 12.63
CA ALA A 198 0.58 -3.66 11.62
C ALA A 198 0.20 -4.98 12.29
N GLN A 199 -0.93 -5.57 11.92
CA GLN A 199 -1.45 -6.76 12.59
C GLN A 199 -2.06 -7.76 11.62
N ASN A 200 -1.62 -9.01 11.68
CA ASN A 200 -2.32 -10.15 11.11
C ASN A 200 -2.82 -11.03 12.26
N ILE A 201 -4.11 -11.38 12.28
CA ILE A 201 -4.71 -12.11 13.42
C ILE A 201 -5.03 -13.57 13.11
N LEU A 202 -5.37 -13.94 11.88
CA LEU A 202 -5.61 -15.31 11.43
C LEU A 202 -5.46 -15.37 9.90
N GLY A 203 -5.12 -16.55 9.38
CA GLY A 203 -5.03 -16.85 7.95
C GLY A 203 -3.59 -16.87 7.42
N ASN A 204 -3.43 -17.37 6.18
CA ASN A 204 -2.15 -17.68 5.58
C ASN A 204 -1.82 -16.76 4.40
N GLY A 205 -0.53 -16.52 4.14
CA GLY A 205 -0.11 -15.82 2.93
C GLY A 205 -0.45 -14.32 2.92
N ASN A 206 -0.69 -13.71 4.09
CA ASN A 206 -1.06 -12.30 4.16
C ASN A 206 0.17 -11.39 4.27
N THR A 207 0.12 -10.24 3.60
CA THR A 207 1.10 -9.16 3.74
C THR A 207 0.42 -7.96 4.39
N VAL A 208 0.80 -7.62 5.62
CA VAL A 208 0.27 -6.47 6.37
C VAL A 208 1.39 -5.48 6.65
N THR A 209 1.36 -4.33 5.99
CA THR A 209 2.45 -3.35 6.03
C THR A 209 1.99 -1.99 6.51
N GLN A 210 2.76 -1.38 7.38
CA GLN A 210 2.73 0.06 7.61
C GLN A 210 4.10 0.65 7.31
N GLN A 211 4.16 1.73 6.54
CA GLN A 211 5.40 2.39 6.12
C GLN A 211 5.31 3.91 6.27
N GLY A 212 6.03 4.49 7.23
CA GLY A 212 6.13 5.93 7.47
C GLY A 212 4.88 6.56 8.08
N GLY A 213 4.96 7.86 8.35
CA GLY A 213 3.88 8.62 8.95
C GLY A 213 3.69 8.38 10.44
N GLU A 214 2.57 8.81 10.99
CA GLU A 214 2.28 8.77 12.42
C GLU A 214 0.91 8.15 12.68
N LEU A 215 0.80 7.31 13.70
CA LEU A 215 -0.46 6.71 14.17
C LEU A 215 -1.23 5.93 13.08
N ASN A 216 -0.53 5.39 12.09
CA ASN A 216 -1.14 4.61 11.02
C ASN A 216 -1.33 3.16 11.46
N THR A 217 -2.43 2.54 11.03
CA THR A 217 -2.76 1.15 11.36
C THR A 217 -3.14 0.35 10.12
N ALA A 218 -2.43 -0.75 9.89
CA ALA A 218 -2.80 -1.79 8.94
C ALA A 218 -3.25 -3.05 9.70
N THR A 219 -4.38 -3.65 9.32
CA THR A 219 -4.86 -4.88 9.97
C THR A 219 -5.52 -5.84 8.99
N ASN A 220 -5.05 -7.07 8.96
CA ASN A 220 -5.79 -8.22 8.46
C ASN A 220 -6.33 -9.04 9.65
N PHE A 221 -7.63 -9.26 9.71
CA PHE A 221 -8.25 -10.02 10.80
C PHE A 221 -8.38 -11.51 10.47
N LEU A 222 -9.13 -11.86 9.42
CA LEU A 222 -9.26 -13.22 8.89
C LEU A 222 -9.15 -13.22 7.35
N GLY A 223 -8.58 -14.28 6.82
CA GLY A 223 -8.52 -14.56 5.38
C GLY A 223 -7.10 -14.86 4.91
N ASN A 224 -6.97 -15.38 3.70
CA ASN A 224 -5.71 -15.76 3.10
C ASN A 224 -5.33 -14.83 1.93
N GLY A 225 -4.04 -14.69 1.64
CA GLY A 225 -3.58 -13.98 0.45
C GLY A 225 -3.83 -12.47 0.42
N ASN A 226 -4.17 -11.85 1.56
CA ASN A 226 -4.51 -10.44 1.59
C ASN A 226 -3.28 -9.54 1.67
N SER A 227 -3.31 -8.40 0.97
CA SER A 227 -2.41 -7.27 1.12
C SER A 227 -3.13 -6.15 1.88
N VAL A 228 -2.61 -5.72 3.02
CA VAL A 228 -3.17 -4.59 3.79
C VAL A 228 -2.06 -3.60 4.10
N THR A 229 -2.11 -2.42 3.48
CA THR A 229 -0.99 -1.46 3.51
C THR A 229 -1.41 -0.06 3.95
N THR A 230 -0.62 0.57 4.81
CA THR A 230 -0.69 2.03 5.04
C THR A 230 0.68 2.65 4.76
N THR A 231 0.73 3.71 3.95
CA THR A 231 2.00 4.38 3.60
C THR A 231 1.92 5.86 3.92
N GLY A 232 2.73 6.37 4.85
CA GLY A 232 2.80 7.79 5.19
C GLY A 232 1.52 8.34 5.83
N GLY A 233 1.48 9.67 5.97
CA GLY A 233 0.33 10.40 6.52
C GLY A 233 0.18 10.29 8.03
N TYR A 234 -0.97 10.74 8.55
CA TYR A 234 -1.29 10.80 9.97
C TYR A 234 -2.64 10.13 10.24
N GLY A 235 -2.66 9.11 11.11
CA GLY A 235 -3.91 8.51 11.61
C GLY A 235 -4.68 7.69 10.58
N ASN A 236 -4.01 7.17 9.54
CA ASN A 236 -4.67 6.39 8.49
C ASN A 236 -4.95 4.95 8.91
N LEU A 237 -6.00 4.37 8.34
CA LEU A 237 -6.48 3.04 8.70
C LEU A 237 -6.79 2.19 7.47
N ALA A 238 -6.02 1.11 7.27
CA ALA A 238 -6.31 0.05 6.30
C ALA A 238 -6.74 -1.23 7.02
N ARG A 239 -7.89 -1.80 6.66
CA ARG A 239 -8.42 -3.01 7.29
C ARG A 239 -9.05 -3.98 6.31
N ASN A 240 -8.55 -5.22 6.31
CA ASN A 240 -9.31 -6.37 5.83
C ASN A 240 -9.83 -7.16 7.04
N ARG A 241 -11.14 -7.41 7.09
CA ARG A 241 -11.74 -8.15 8.22
C ARG A 241 -11.98 -9.62 7.90
N PHE A 242 -12.55 -9.91 6.74
CA PHE A 242 -12.86 -11.25 6.28
C PHE A 242 -12.68 -11.34 4.77
N GLY A 243 -12.35 -12.53 4.28
CA GLY A 243 -12.21 -12.84 2.86
C GLY A 243 -10.76 -12.84 2.40
N ASP A 244 -10.57 -13.38 1.20
CA ASP A 244 -9.27 -13.78 0.67
C ASP A 244 -8.85 -12.91 -0.53
N ASP A 245 -7.55 -12.83 -0.79
CA ASP A 245 -6.97 -12.18 -1.97
C ASP A 245 -7.37 -10.69 -2.14
N ASN A 246 -7.59 -9.97 -1.04
CA ASN A 246 -7.94 -8.55 -1.08
C ASN A 246 -6.69 -7.68 -0.94
N ASP A 247 -6.66 -6.56 -1.68
CA ASP A 247 -5.67 -5.49 -1.51
C ASP A 247 -6.34 -4.25 -0.92
N VAL A 248 -5.97 -3.86 0.30
CA VAL A 248 -6.57 -2.76 1.05
C VAL A 248 -5.48 -1.76 1.42
N SER A 249 -5.53 -0.53 0.90
CA SER A 249 -4.43 0.42 1.04
C SER A 249 -4.82 1.87 1.33
N THR A 250 -4.01 2.56 2.15
CA THR A 250 -4.02 4.03 2.26
C THR A 250 -2.66 4.61 1.92
N GLN A 251 -2.62 5.77 1.24
CA GLN A 251 -1.39 6.42 0.79
C GLN A 251 -1.37 7.92 1.17
N GLY A 252 -0.56 8.30 2.16
CA GLY A 252 -0.45 9.66 2.67
C GLY A 252 -1.72 10.12 3.39
N GLY A 253 -1.92 11.43 3.46
CA GLY A 253 -3.15 12.03 3.98
C GLY A 253 -3.28 12.09 5.50
N TYR A 254 -4.47 12.52 5.94
CA TYR A 254 -4.84 12.70 7.34
C TYR A 254 -6.17 11.99 7.59
N ALA A 255 -6.15 10.98 8.46
CA ALA A 255 -7.30 10.21 8.90
C ALA A 255 -8.09 9.53 7.76
N ASP A 256 -7.38 9.01 6.76
CA ASP A 256 -7.98 8.27 5.65
C ASP A 256 -8.32 6.82 6.05
N LEU A 257 -9.33 6.26 5.40
CA LEU A 257 -9.84 4.91 5.64
C LEU A 257 -9.88 4.09 4.34
N ALA A 258 -9.30 2.90 4.37
CA ALA A 258 -9.58 1.82 3.43
C ALA A 258 -10.06 0.59 4.20
N SER A 259 -11.22 0.03 3.82
CA SER A 259 -11.79 -1.10 4.54
C SER A 259 -12.48 -2.10 3.60
N ASN A 260 -12.05 -3.35 3.68
CA ASN A 260 -12.79 -4.49 3.16
C ASN A 260 -13.39 -5.28 4.32
N LEU A 261 -14.71 -5.51 4.28
CA LEU A 261 -15.40 -6.30 5.30
C LEU A 261 -15.51 -7.77 4.91
N LEU A 262 -15.99 -8.08 3.71
CA LEU A 262 -16.22 -9.43 3.19
C LEU A 262 -15.84 -9.50 1.70
N GLY A 263 -15.66 -10.72 1.20
CA GLY A 263 -15.51 -11.01 -0.22
C GLY A 263 -14.06 -11.25 -0.65
N THR A 264 -13.88 -11.64 -1.91
CA THR A 264 -12.58 -12.05 -2.44
C THR A 264 -12.12 -11.20 -3.63
N GLY A 265 -10.80 -11.02 -3.76
CA GLY A 265 -10.23 -10.35 -4.93
C GLY A 265 -10.56 -8.86 -5.04
N ASN A 266 -10.85 -8.17 -3.92
CA ASN A 266 -11.20 -6.75 -3.97
C ASN A 266 -9.96 -5.86 -3.79
N THR A 267 -9.91 -4.76 -4.51
CA THR A 267 -8.94 -3.66 -4.31
C THR A 267 -9.65 -2.46 -3.72
N VAL A 268 -9.23 -2.01 -2.53
CA VAL A 268 -9.84 -0.90 -1.79
C VAL A 268 -8.76 0.11 -1.40
N THR A 269 -8.74 1.28 -2.03
CA THR A 269 -7.66 2.26 -1.88
C THR A 269 -8.15 3.65 -1.51
N SER A 270 -7.47 4.30 -0.56
CA SER A 270 -7.54 5.75 -0.32
C SER A 270 -6.21 6.43 -0.63
N ARG A 271 -6.20 7.40 -1.55
CA ARG A 271 -4.98 8.02 -2.13
C ARG A 271 -4.56 9.34 -1.46
N GLY A 272 -4.72 9.45 -0.15
CA GLY A 272 -4.33 10.64 0.59
C GLY A 272 -5.38 11.74 0.54
N GLY A 273 -5.05 12.89 1.13
CA GLY A 273 -5.98 14.01 1.35
C GLY A 273 -6.40 14.10 2.81
N TYR A 274 -7.62 14.54 3.08
CA TYR A 274 -8.16 14.62 4.45
C TYR A 274 -9.48 13.85 4.56
N PHE A 275 -9.54 12.87 5.45
CA PHE A 275 -10.76 12.12 5.78
C PHE A 275 -11.45 11.45 4.59
N ASN A 276 -10.67 10.89 3.66
CA ASN A 276 -11.20 10.13 2.55
C ASN A 276 -11.46 8.67 2.95
N GLY A 277 -12.57 8.09 2.51
CA GLY A 277 -12.98 6.73 2.89
C GLY A 277 -13.34 5.83 1.71
N ALA A 278 -12.73 4.66 1.61
CA ALA A 278 -13.14 3.59 0.70
C ALA A 278 -13.60 2.38 1.53
N ARG A 279 -14.80 1.88 1.27
CA ARG A 279 -15.39 0.75 2.01
C ARG A 279 -16.08 -0.25 1.09
N ASN A 280 -15.54 -1.46 1.01
CA ASN A 280 -16.25 -2.61 0.47
C ASN A 280 -16.91 -3.38 1.62
N ILE A 281 -18.23 -3.53 1.55
CA ILE A 281 -19.00 -4.29 2.56
C ILE A 281 -19.06 -5.78 2.20
N GLY A 282 -19.04 -6.11 0.91
CA GLY A 282 -19.09 -7.48 0.41
C GLY A 282 -19.07 -7.51 -1.12
N GLY A 283 -19.00 -8.72 -1.69
CA GLY A 283 -18.85 -8.89 -3.13
C GLY A 283 -17.41 -9.20 -3.55
N ASN A 284 -17.21 -9.63 -4.80
CA ASN A 284 -15.92 -10.13 -5.27
C ASN A 284 -15.40 -9.33 -6.48
N GLY A 285 -14.08 -9.17 -6.59
CA GLY A 285 -13.47 -8.53 -7.77
C GLY A 285 -13.79 -7.05 -7.90
N ASN A 286 -14.10 -6.35 -6.81
CA ASN A 286 -14.43 -4.92 -6.86
C ASN A 286 -13.19 -4.05 -6.70
N THR A 287 -13.12 -2.94 -7.42
CA THR A 287 -12.09 -1.90 -7.29
C THR A 287 -12.70 -0.60 -6.78
N LEU A 288 -12.32 -0.17 -5.59
CA LEU A 288 -12.78 1.05 -4.95
C LEU A 288 -11.59 1.99 -4.77
N THR A 289 -11.66 3.20 -5.31
CA THR A 289 -10.59 4.20 -5.17
C THR A 289 -11.18 5.54 -4.71
N VAL A 290 -10.63 6.09 -3.63
CA VAL A 290 -11.03 7.41 -3.14
C VAL A 290 -9.83 8.34 -2.96
N GLY A 291 -10.07 9.65 -3.01
CA GLY A 291 -9.10 10.66 -2.61
C GLY A 291 -8.09 11.03 -3.70
N GLY A 292 -6.90 11.46 -3.27
CA GLY A 292 -5.86 12.03 -4.13
C GLY A 292 -5.39 13.40 -3.65
N PRO A 293 -4.37 13.99 -4.32
CA PRO A 293 -3.92 15.35 -4.01
C PRO A 293 -5.07 16.38 -4.09
N GLY A 294 -5.30 17.11 -2.99
CA GLY A 294 -6.35 18.14 -2.91
C GLY A 294 -7.77 17.59 -2.72
N SER A 295 -7.92 16.31 -2.38
CA SER A 295 -9.21 15.66 -2.13
C SER A 295 -9.55 15.62 -0.64
N ASN A 296 -10.72 16.13 -0.23
CA ASN A 296 -11.15 16.09 1.18
C ASN A 296 -12.55 15.48 1.35
N LEU A 297 -12.76 14.68 2.40
CA LEU A 297 -14.09 14.18 2.79
C LEU A 297 -14.81 13.43 1.67
N ASN A 298 -14.09 12.69 0.83
CA ASN A 298 -14.68 11.88 -0.23
C ASN A 298 -14.95 10.46 0.26
N LEU A 299 -15.95 9.80 -0.34
CA LEU A 299 -16.39 8.47 0.09
C LEU A 299 -16.67 7.56 -1.12
N VAL A 300 -16.17 6.33 -1.07
CA VAL A 300 -16.58 5.27 -1.97
C VAL A 300 -17.12 4.09 -1.18
N VAL A 301 -18.30 3.59 -1.54
CA VAL A 301 -18.92 2.42 -0.89
C VAL A 301 -19.42 1.40 -1.91
N ASN A 302 -19.05 0.14 -1.74
CA ASN A 302 -19.67 -0.99 -2.42
C ASN A 302 -20.43 -1.87 -1.43
N VAL A 303 -21.65 -2.26 -1.80
CA VAL A 303 -22.49 -3.17 -1.02
C VAL A 303 -22.90 -4.37 -1.88
N GLY A 304 -22.04 -5.38 -1.94
CA GLY A 304 -22.28 -6.62 -2.68
C GLY A 304 -22.05 -6.50 -4.19
N GLY A 305 -22.44 -7.53 -4.93
CA GLY A 305 -22.17 -7.66 -6.37
C GLY A 305 -20.69 -7.91 -6.70
N GLY A 306 -20.34 -8.02 -7.98
CA GLY A 306 -18.94 -8.29 -8.36
C GLY A 306 -18.46 -7.54 -9.59
N GLY A 307 -17.15 -7.35 -9.69
CA GLY A 307 -16.54 -6.69 -10.86
C GLY A 307 -16.81 -5.18 -10.95
N ASN A 308 -17.24 -4.52 -9.86
CA ASN A 308 -17.53 -3.09 -9.90
C ASN A 308 -16.26 -2.26 -9.74
N THR A 309 -16.17 -1.17 -10.49
CA THR A 309 -15.14 -0.14 -10.32
C THR A 309 -15.81 1.15 -9.87
N ILE A 310 -15.43 1.67 -8.71
CA ILE A 310 -16.03 2.85 -8.11
C ILE A 310 -14.94 3.82 -7.70
N THR A 311 -14.99 5.04 -8.22
CA THR A 311 -14.03 6.09 -7.91
C THR A 311 -14.74 7.34 -7.39
N ALA A 312 -14.20 7.98 -6.35
CA ALA A 312 -14.59 9.33 -5.95
C ALA A 312 -13.38 10.16 -5.54
N GLY A 313 -13.20 11.34 -6.14
CA GLY A 313 -12.06 12.19 -5.81
C GLY A 313 -11.63 13.12 -6.94
N GLY A 314 -10.33 13.42 -6.96
CA GLY A 314 -9.79 14.57 -7.68
C GLY A 314 -9.84 15.86 -6.82
N PRO A 315 -9.34 17.00 -7.33
CA PRO A 315 -9.41 18.26 -6.59
C PRO A 315 -10.87 18.57 -6.19
N GLY A 316 -11.14 18.73 -4.90
CA GLY A 316 -12.48 19.00 -4.39
C GLY A 316 -12.85 18.23 -3.12
N SER A 317 -14.07 18.46 -2.64
CA SER A 317 -14.54 17.91 -1.37
C SER A 317 -15.92 17.26 -1.48
N PHE A 318 -16.23 16.31 -0.60
CA PHE A 318 -17.59 15.74 -0.49
C PHE A 318 -18.08 15.02 -1.76
N ASN A 319 -17.19 14.38 -2.51
CA ASN A 319 -17.59 13.50 -3.61
C ASN A 319 -17.88 12.09 -3.09
N ALA A 320 -18.92 11.46 -3.61
CA ALA A 320 -19.33 10.13 -3.19
C ALA A 320 -19.68 9.22 -4.37
N GLY A 321 -19.06 8.05 -4.41
CA GLY A 321 -19.34 6.98 -5.38
C GLY A 321 -19.93 5.77 -4.67
N PHE A 322 -20.99 5.16 -5.21
CA PHE A 322 -21.52 3.94 -4.62
C PHE A 322 -22.09 2.92 -5.61
N ASN A 323 -22.06 1.64 -5.22
CA ASN A 323 -22.80 0.56 -5.86
C ASN A 323 -23.52 -0.26 -4.79
N VAL A 324 -24.77 -0.63 -5.07
CA VAL A 324 -25.58 -1.49 -4.21
C VAL A 324 -26.10 -2.66 -5.03
N LEU A 325 -25.58 -3.86 -4.74
CA LEU A 325 -26.06 -5.14 -5.27
C LEU A 325 -26.13 -5.21 -6.80
N GLY A 326 -25.24 -4.49 -7.48
CA GLY A 326 -25.03 -4.55 -8.93
C GLY A 326 -23.65 -5.10 -9.27
N SER A 327 -23.47 -5.61 -10.48
CA SER A 327 -22.21 -6.19 -10.96
C SER A 327 -21.69 -5.51 -12.23
N ASN A 328 -20.38 -5.49 -12.42
CA ASN A 328 -19.71 -4.92 -13.59
C ASN A 328 -20.03 -3.43 -13.83
N ASN A 329 -20.36 -2.68 -12.77
CA ASN A 329 -20.63 -1.24 -12.90
C ASN A 329 -19.35 -0.41 -12.85
N GLN A 330 -19.38 0.73 -13.52
CA GLN A 330 -18.34 1.74 -13.58
C GLN A 330 -18.90 3.06 -13.02
N VAL A 331 -18.53 3.42 -11.79
CA VAL A 331 -19.07 4.60 -11.10
C VAL A 331 -17.94 5.61 -10.85
N SER A 332 -18.17 6.88 -11.20
CA SER A 332 -17.20 7.97 -11.00
C SER A 332 -17.86 9.23 -10.44
N ALA A 333 -17.36 9.76 -9.33
CA ALA A 333 -17.82 11.00 -8.72
C ALA A 333 -16.68 12.01 -8.52
N GLY A 334 -16.81 13.19 -9.12
CA GLY A 334 -15.82 14.27 -9.09
C GLY A 334 -15.16 14.52 -10.46
N PRO A 335 -14.35 15.60 -10.59
CA PRO A 335 -14.03 16.58 -9.55
C PRO A 335 -15.19 17.54 -9.24
N GLY A 336 -15.11 18.22 -8.09
CA GLY A 336 -16.07 19.25 -7.66
C GLY A 336 -16.42 19.14 -6.18
N PRO A 337 -17.13 20.12 -5.59
CA PRO A 337 -17.82 19.85 -4.35
C PRO A 337 -19.13 19.09 -4.64
N PHE A 338 -19.50 18.13 -3.77
CA PHE A 338 -20.82 17.50 -3.76
C PHE A 338 -21.21 16.73 -5.03
N ALA A 339 -20.30 16.03 -5.69
CA ALA A 339 -20.66 15.07 -6.73
C ALA A 339 -21.05 13.72 -6.12
N LEU A 340 -22.27 13.25 -6.38
CA LEU A 340 -22.74 11.92 -5.99
C LEU A 340 -23.01 11.09 -7.25
N ALA A 341 -22.39 9.92 -7.37
CA ALA A 341 -22.65 8.98 -8.45
C ALA A 341 -22.90 7.57 -7.90
N GLY A 342 -23.81 6.82 -8.50
CA GLY A 342 -23.96 5.43 -8.12
C GLY A 342 -24.94 4.58 -8.90
N THR A 343 -24.93 3.29 -8.56
CA THR A 343 -25.79 2.25 -9.12
C THR A 343 -26.51 1.49 -8.02
N ILE A 344 -27.75 1.10 -8.27
CA ILE A 344 -28.58 0.31 -7.35
C ILE A 344 -29.27 -0.78 -8.16
N LEU A 345 -29.00 -2.05 -7.85
CA LEU A 345 -29.66 -3.22 -8.43
C LEU A 345 -29.61 -3.24 -9.97
N ARG A 346 -28.47 -2.85 -10.53
CA ARG A 346 -28.23 -2.80 -11.98
C ARG A 346 -26.84 -3.36 -12.29
N ASP A 347 -26.70 -3.95 -13.46
CA ASP A 347 -25.45 -4.51 -13.93
C ASP A 347 -24.95 -3.76 -15.17
N GLY A 348 -23.63 -3.70 -15.35
CA GLY A 348 -22.98 -3.21 -16.57
C GLY A 348 -23.16 -1.72 -16.84
N LEU A 349 -23.59 -0.92 -15.87
CA LEU A 349 -23.82 0.51 -16.07
C LEU A 349 -22.56 1.33 -15.87
N SER A 350 -22.44 2.41 -16.64
CA SER A 350 -21.45 3.46 -16.42
C SER A 350 -22.14 4.74 -15.96
N VAL A 351 -21.85 5.20 -14.74
CA VAL A 351 -22.46 6.37 -14.11
C VAL A 351 -21.38 7.33 -13.64
N SER A 352 -21.31 8.51 -14.26
CA SER A 352 -20.34 9.55 -13.88
C SER A 352 -21.03 10.84 -13.48
N LYS A 353 -20.57 11.49 -12.40
CA LYS A 353 -20.98 12.83 -12.01
C LYS A 353 -19.77 13.74 -11.83
N ASN A 354 -19.68 14.76 -12.69
CA ASN A 354 -18.69 15.82 -12.58
C ASN A 354 -19.39 17.10 -12.09
N GLY A 355 -18.75 17.82 -11.18
CA GLY A 355 -19.31 18.97 -10.48
C GLY A 355 -20.51 18.63 -9.59
N PRO A 356 -21.09 19.64 -8.92
CA PRO A 356 -22.17 19.43 -7.95
C PRO A 356 -23.38 18.71 -8.55
N GLY A 357 -23.94 17.78 -7.79
CA GLY A 357 -25.21 17.10 -8.10
C GLY A 357 -25.15 15.59 -7.94
N ILE A 358 -26.15 14.90 -8.47
CA ILE A 358 -26.43 13.48 -8.25
C ILE A 358 -26.59 12.78 -9.60
N ALA A 359 -26.02 11.58 -9.75
CA ALA A 359 -26.26 10.68 -10.87
C ALA A 359 -26.50 9.24 -10.35
N ILE A 360 -27.70 8.68 -10.52
CA ILE A 360 -28.03 7.32 -10.03
C ILE A 360 -28.78 6.54 -11.10
N ASN A 361 -28.29 5.36 -11.49
CA ASN A 361 -28.95 4.49 -12.50
C ASN A 361 -29.37 5.24 -13.79
N GLY A 362 -28.65 6.30 -14.18
CA GLY A 362 -28.97 7.15 -15.33
C GLY A 362 -29.78 8.42 -15.03
N VAL A 363 -30.43 8.54 -13.86
CA VAL A 363 -31.10 9.78 -13.42
C VAL A 363 -30.07 10.79 -12.97
N ARG A 364 -30.13 12.03 -13.47
CA ARG A 364 -29.18 13.10 -13.16
C ARG A 364 -29.88 14.33 -12.60
N LEU A 365 -29.37 14.89 -11.51
CA LEU A 365 -29.83 16.12 -10.86
C LEU A 365 -28.62 17.03 -10.61
N GLY A 366 -28.68 18.30 -11.01
CA GLY A 366 -27.62 19.28 -10.73
C GLY A 366 -26.42 19.26 -11.70
N GLY A 367 -25.84 20.44 -11.91
CA GLY A 367 -24.76 20.73 -12.86
C GLY A 367 -25.17 21.84 -13.85
N ALA A 368 -24.20 22.60 -14.37
CA ALA A 368 -24.41 23.71 -15.31
C ALA A 368 -25.04 23.32 -16.67
N SER A 369 -25.46 22.06 -16.85
CA SER A 369 -26.18 21.57 -18.03
C SER A 369 -27.70 21.54 -17.82
N THR A 370 -28.24 22.32 -16.88
CA THR A 370 -29.61 22.84 -17.01
C THR A 370 -29.55 24.19 -17.72
N THR A 371 -28.91 24.27 -18.89
CA THR A 371 -29.44 25.20 -19.88
C THR A 371 -30.79 24.63 -20.24
N SER A 372 -31.83 25.25 -19.67
CA SER A 372 -33.20 25.11 -20.07
C SER A 372 -33.26 24.87 -21.58
N SER A 373 -33.54 23.63 -22.00
CA SER A 373 -34.25 23.44 -23.24
C SER A 373 -35.60 24.11 -22.98
N THR A 374 -35.67 25.40 -23.32
CA THR A 374 -36.89 26.05 -23.73
C THR A 374 -37.55 25.08 -24.69
N VAL A 375 -38.53 24.33 -24.19
CA VAL A 375 -39.50 23.66 -25.04
C VAL A 375 -40.22 24.82 -25.72
N ALA A 376 -39.71 25.19 -26.90
CA ALA A 376 -40.40 26.10 -27.80
C ALA A 376 -41.75 25.45 -28.09
N GLY A 377 -42.79 26.12 -27.58
CA GLY A 377 -44.14 25.62 -27.61
C GLY A 377 -44.61 25.32 -29.02
N THR A 378 -45.22 24.16 -29.19
CA THR A 378 -46.34 23.98 -30.10
C THR A 378 -47.39 23.14 -29.39
N ASN A 379 -48.08 23.75 -28.41
CA ASN A 379 -49.43 23.30 -28.08
C ASN A 379 -50.30 23.63 -29.31
N ALA A 380 -50.39 22.66 -30.23
CA ALA A 380 -51.38 22.66 -31.27
C ALA A 380 -52.76 22.59 -30.59
N ALA A 381 -53.40 23.76 -30.49
CA ALA A 381 -54.81 23.87 -30.16
C ALA A 381 -55.60 23.06 -31.21
N ARG A 382 -56.18 21.94 -30.77
CA ARG A 382 -57.20 21.20 -31.49
C ARG A 382 -58.46 22.08 -31.51
N SER A 383 -58.57 22.93 -32.51
CA SER A 383 -59.83 23.60 -32.86
C SER A 383 -60.63 22.66 -33.74
N ASN A 384 -61.70 22.09 -33.18
CA ASN A 384 -62.78 21.49 -33.95
C ASN A 384 -63.45 22.60 -34.76
N SER A 385 -63.22 22.66 -36.06
CA SER A 385 -64.05 23.44 -36.99
C SER A 385 -64.77 22.49 -37.94
N VAL A 386 -66.09 22.52 -37.76
CA VAL A 386 -67.13 21.83 -38.52
C VAL A 386 -67.06 22.22 -39.99
N ALA A 387 -67.29 21.23 -40.85
CA ALA A 387 -67.39 21.35 -42.30
C ALA A 387 -68.43 22.41 -42.70
N GLY A 388 -67.96 23.47 -43.36
CA GLY A 388 -68.77 24.49 -44.02
C GLY A 388 -68.40 24.57 -45.49
N THR A 389 -69.18 23.88 -46.31
CA THR A 389 -69.09 23.83 -47.77
C THR A 389 -69.36 25.20 -48.39
N ALA A 390 -68.37 25.81 -49.05
CA ALA A 390 -68.55 27.02 -49.84
C ALA A 390 -68.32 26.75 -51.34
N ARG A 391 -69.42 26.78 -52.10
CA ARG A 391 -69.45 27.07 -53.54
C ARG A 391 -69.31 28.58 -53.73
N THR A 392 -68.44 29.03 -54.65
CA THR A 392 -68.77 29.86 -55.85
C THR A 392 -67.53 30.39 -56.59
N ASN A 393 -67.51 30.15 -57.91
CA ASN A 393 -67.25 31.04 -59.07
C ASN A 393 -66.20 32.17 -58.96
N ARG A 394 -65.14 32.22 -59.79
CA ARG A 394 -65.03 32.44 -61.26
C ARG A 394 -64.74 33.91 -61.62
N ALA A 395 -63.60 34.12 -62.29
CA ALA A 395 -63.15 35.28 -63.10
C ALA A 395 -62.83 36.58 -62.31
N THR A 396 -61.87 37.44 -62.66
CA THR A 396 -61.34 37.82 -63.98
C THR A 396 -60.02 38.63 -63.83
N ALA A 397 -59.14 38.51 -64.83
CA ALA A 397 -58.33 39.55 -65.48
C ALA A 397 -57.36 40.48 -64.71
N ASN A 398 -56.07 40.28 -65.04
CA ASN A 398 -55.25 41.18 -65.89
C ASN A 398 -54.86 42.57 -65.36
N LYS A 399 -53.55 42.79 -65.12
CA LYS A 399 -52.81 43.92 -65.70
C LYS A 399 -51.28 43.84 -65.50
N GLN A 400 -50.58 44.08 -66.60
CA GLN A 400 -49.14 44.24 -66.79
C GLN A 400 -48.55 45.53 -66.19
N ALA A 401 -47.23 45.48 -66.00
CA ALA A 401 -46.20 46.49 -66.34
C ALA A 401 -45.34 47.06 -65.17
N THR A 402 -44.12 46.51 -65.05
CA THR A 402 -42.74 47.12 -64.98
C THR A 402 -42.54 48.64 -64.74
N PRO A 403 -41.29 49.15 -64.46
CA PRO A 403 -40.02 48.54 -63.98
C PRO A 403 -39.27 49.39 -62.92
N LYS A 404 -38.14 48.88 -62.35
CA LYS A 404 -36.79 49.54 -62.28
C LYS A 404 -35.93 49.14 -61.05
N VAL A 405 -34.73 48.65 -61.37
CA VAL A 405 -33.37 49.09 -60.95
C VAL A 405 -33.06 49.30 -59.44
N ASN A 406 -32.10 48.53 -58.93
CA ASN A 406 -30.95 49.01 -58.15
C ASN A 406 -29.81 47.96 -58.29
N ARG A 407 -28.60 48.29 -58.80
CA ARG A 407 -27.44 48.90 -58.10
C ARG A 407 -27.16 48.17 -56.78
N GLN A 408 -25.99 47.61 -56.47
CA GLN A 408 -24.60 48.04 -56.63
C GLN A 408 -23.69 46.83 -56.28
N GLN A 409 -22.62 46.57 -57.05
CA GLN A 409 -21.20 46.85 -56.72
C GLN A 409 -20.72 46.17 -55.43
N ALA A 410 -19.90 45.12 -55.51
CA ALA A 410 -18.44 45.17 -55.68
C ALA A 410 -17.70 45.74 -54.46
N ASN A 411 -16.84 44.92 -53.82
CA ASN A 411 -15.52 45.37 -53.40
C ASN A 411 -14.57 44.19 -53.09
N LYS A 412 -13.46 44.20 -53.84
CA LYS A 412 -12.11 43.66 -53.55
C LYS A 412 -11.31 44.85 -52.93
N PRO A 413 -9.97 44.83 -52.72
CA PRO A 413 -9.02 43.97 -51.97
C PRO A 413 -8.24 44.75 -50.86
N SER A 414 -7.23 44.07 -50.28
CA SER A 414 -5.95 44.60 -49.73
C SER A 414 -5.98 45.14 -48.29
N GLY A 415 -4.95 45.02 -47.46
CA GLY A 415 -3.57 44.54 -47.59
C GLY A 415 -2.79 44.82 -46.28
N GLY A 416 -1.49 44.51 -46.25
CA GLY A 416 -0.52 45.02 -45.26
C GLY A 416 -0.08 44.02 -44.18
N THR A 417 1.08 43.36 -44.30
CA THR A 417 2.45 43.78 -43.86
C THR A 417 2.73 43.60 -42.36
N GLY A 418 3.77 42.83 -42.02
CA GLY A 418 4.41 42.86 -40.70
C GLY A 418 5.46 41.76 -40.54
N ARG A 419 6.72 42.15 -40.48
CA ARG A 419 7.95 41.32 -40.49
C ARG A 419 8.79 41.71 -39.27
N SER A 420 9.17 40.78 -38.41
CA SER A 420 10.40 40.76 -37.57
C SER A 420 10.43 39.39 -36.84
N GLY A 421 11.48 38.56 -36.84
CA GLY A 421 12.88 38.82 -36.50
C GLY A 421 12.96 39.12 -34.99
N GLY A 422 13.68 38.43 -34.11
CA GLY A 422 14.64 37.34 -34.18
C GLY A 422 15.46 37.36 -32.87
N THR A 423 15.86 36.18 -32.39
CA THR A 423 17.13 35.85 -31.68
C THR A 423 17.55 36.52 -30.36
N GLY A 424 18.01 35.64 -29.45
CA GLY A 424 19.15 35.86 -28.52
C GLY A 424 18.76 36.27 -27.10
N GLY A 425 19.33 35.74 -26.02
CA GLY A 425 20.46 34.85 -25.84
C GLY A 425 20.92 34.90 -24.38
N ALA A 426 21.26 33.71 -23.84
CA ALA A 426 22.40 33.39 -22.98
C ALA A 426 22.91 34.34 -21.86
N GLY A 427 23.20 33.72 -20.71
CA GLY A 427 24.45 33.97 -19.96
C GLY A 427 24.30 34.46 -18.53
N GLY A 428 24.91 33.75 -17.58
CA GLY A 428 25.12 34.25 -16.22
C GLY A 428 25.62 33.18 -15.24
N ALA A 429 26.94 32.97 -15.20
CA ALA A 429 27.64 32.15 -14.23
C ALA A 429 28.26 32.99 -13.10
N ARG A 430 28.58 32.29 -11.99
CA ARG A 430 29.57 32.58 -10.93
C ARG A 430 29.15 33.38 -9.70
N GLY A 431 29.49 32.81 -8.53
CA GLY A 431 29.67 33.48 -7.25
C GLY A 431 30.24 32.52 -6.20
N HIS A 432 31.49 32.73 -5.82
CA HIS A 432 32.32 31.98 -4.86
C HIS A 432 32.25 32.59 -3.45
N GLY A 433 32.57 31.78 -2.43
CA GLY A 433 33.09 32.20 -1.11
C GLY A 433 32.03 32.24 0.00
N GLY A 434 32.25 31.77 1.23
CA GLY A 434 33.42 31.23 1.92
C GLY A 434 33.23 31.49 3.42
N LYS A 435 33.32 30.44 4.25
CA LYS A 435 33.90 30.36 5.60
C LYS A 435 33.69 28.96 6.15
#